data_AF-A0A4U8S5S2-F1
#
_entry.id   AF-A0A4U8S5S2-F1
#
_cell.length_a   1.000
_cell.length_b   1.000
_cell.length_c   1.000
_cell.angle_alpha   90.00
_cell.angle_beta   90.00
_cell.angle_gamma   90.00
#
_symmetry.space_group_name_H-M   'P 1'
#
loop_
_entity.id
_entity.type
_entity.pdbx_description
1 polymer ?
#
loop_
_entity_poly.entity_id
_entity_poly.type
_entity_poly.pdbx_seq_one_letter_code
_entity_poly.pdbx_strand_id
1 'polypeptide(L)'
;MSPSSSSISTIQTEAEFKQFVETFYQDKRQPKSFGIARATLSHLNPQSVISINFPYLNFMQNFGSFAVFATAAKIQNFNGNEVVVDIDAAFVFRALCLFYPFIEKELLSYEDEQEGESTLQRFRSLCDKFSTDPYSIKTADVLFTDSKIHQHIGSRHKNIQVVFELLRHISDIYTGENEFYKFQLIAYFDDLPTQSLQVAYAKLHALSAGLAPLRSLNLDGIFGLLPNLAWSGNKPYELQYLRDNEVSLKMEGEFPCIDFIDKFPRYLMQVLPQADNIRILDGAKTRFGAFLGAGYTQMPGASYVNFNSGALGACMNEGRISSSVIVGEGTDIGGGASILGVLSGGNTTPISIGKNCLLGANSVTGISLGDSCIVDAGTTILAGSVVKIDSEEALKIKEVNADFEIQSNGLYKGHMLSGLNGVHFRFMTQNPCLIAFRSARAISLNKDLH
;
A
#
# COMPACT_ATOMS: atom_id res chain seq x y z
N MET A 1 -31.26 -19.39 20.05
CA MET A 1 -31.27 -20.13 18.77
C MET A 1 -29.90 -20.76 18.60
N SER A 2 -29.86 -22.07 18.36
CA SER A 2 -28.66 -22.91 18.38
C SER A 2 -27.78 -22.70 17.13
N PRO A 3 -26.51 -22.28 17.25
CA PRO A 3 -25.50 -22.48 16.23
C PRO A 3 -25.26 -23.98 16.11
N SER A 4 -25.44 -24.49 14.90
CA SER A 4 -25.15 -25.87 14.53
C SER A 4 -23.72 -26.25 14.93
N SER A 5 -23.60 -27.38 15.63
CA SER A 5 -22.35 -28.09 15.92
C SER A 5 -21.53 -28.31 14.65
N SER A 6 -20.51 -27.47 14.45
CA SER A 6 -19.39 -27.79 13.59
C SER A 6 -18.13 -27.54 14.42
N SER A 7 -17.90 -28.40 15.43
CA SER A 7 -16.63 -28.44 16.14
C SER A 7 -15.55 -28.79 15.12
N ILE A 8 -14.80 -27.79 14.66
CA ILE A 8 -13.57 -28.04 13.93
C ILE A 8 -12.62 -28.75 14.88
N SER A 9 -12.06 -29.88 14.44
CA SER A 9 -11.00 -30.56 15.19
C SER A 9 -9.76 -29.69 15.20
N THR A 10 -9.23 -29.40 16.39
CA THR A 10 -7.92 -28.76 16.57
C THR A 10 -6.85 -29.57 15.85
N ILE A 11 -6.06 -28.90 15.01
CA ILE A 11 -4.89 -29.51 14.36
C ILE A 11 -3.82 -29.65 15.43
N GLN A 12 -3.27 -30.85 15.62
CA GLN A 12 -2.34 -31.11 16.72
C GLN A 12 -0.87 -31.02 16.29
N THR A 13 -0.57 -31.23 15.01
CA THR A 13 0.82 -31.29 14.51
C THR A 13 1.05 -30.45 13.25
N GLU A 14 2.30 -30.01 13.02
CA GLU A 14 2.67 -29.31 11.78
C GLU A 14 2.45 -30.21 10.53
N ALA A 15 2.55 -31.54 10.68
CA ALA A 15 2.29 -32.50 9.61
C ALA A 15 0.80 -32.56 9.24
N GLU A 16 -0.08 -32.59 10.25
CA GLU A 16 -1.53 -32.48 10.04
C GLU A 16 -1.90 -31.14 9.41
N PHE A 17 -1.25 -30.05 9.83
CA PHE A 17 -1.45 -28.74 9.21
C PHE A 17 -1.10 -28.75 7.72
N LYS A 18 0.03 -29.35 7.36
CA LYS A 18 0.43 -29.49 5.96
C LYS A 18 -0.60 -30.28 5.15
N GLN A 19 -1.07 -31.41 5.68
CA GLN A 19 -2.11 -32.21 5.05
C GLN A 19 -3.43 -31.43 4.90
N PHE A 20 -3.81 -30.65 5.91
CA PHE A 20 -4.97 -29.76 5.86
C PHE A 20 -4.86 -28.74 4.72
N VAL A 21 -3.71 -28.08 4.59
CA VAL A 21 -3.47 -27.10 3.52
C VAL A 21 -3.47 -27.75 2.14
N GLU A 22 -2.82 -28.91 1.99
CA GLU A 22 -2.81 -29.66 0.73
C GLU A 22 -4.23 -30.06 0.32
N THR A 23 -5.01 -30.57 1.27
CA THR A 23 -6.42 -30.96 1.05
C THR A 23 -7.27 -29.75 0.69
N PHE A 24 -7.07 -28.61 1.36
CA PHE A 24 -7.81 -27.38 1.09
C PHE A 24 -7.62 -26.88 -0.34
N TYR A 25 -6.42 -26.99 -0.89
CA TYR A 25 -6.10 -26.52 -2.25
C TYR A 25 -6.25 -27.58 -3.35
N GLN A 26 -6.83 -28.76 -3.05
CA GLN A 26 -7.20 -29.72 -4.09
C GLN A 26 -8.31 -29.20 -5.01
N ASP A 27 -9.25 -28.43 -4.45
CA ASP A 27 -10.44 -27.91 -5.13
C ASP A 27 -10.55 -26.38 -5.11
N LYS A 28 -9.62 -25.70 -4.42
CA LYS A 28 -9.62 -24.23 -4.27
C LYS A 28 -8.36 -23.62 -4.86
N ARG A 29 -8.49 -22.37 -5.33
CA ARG A 29 -7.38 -21.58 -5.85
C ARG A 29 -6.71 -20.73 -4.77
N GLN A 30 -5.43 -20.43 -4.95
CA GLN A 30 -4.68 -19.52 -4.08
C GLN A 30 -5.04 -18.06 -4.40
N PRO A 31 -5.24 -17.20 -3.38
CA PRO A 31 -5.46 -15.77 -3.60
C PRO A 31 -4.17 -15.07 -4.03
N LYS A 32 -4.29 -14.05 -4.88
CA LYS A 32 -3.18 -13.14 -5.18
C LYS A 32 -2.85 -12.27 -3.98
N SER A 33 -3.85 -11.86 -3.20
CA SER A 33 -3.65 -11.17 -1.93
C SER A 33 -4.77 -11.47 -0.94
N PHE A 34 -4.43 -11.48 0.35
CA PHE A 34 -5.41 -11.56 1.42
C PHE A 34 -4.90 -10.90 2.71
N GLY A 35 -5.82 -10.49 3.56
CA GLY A 35 -5.52 -9.97 4.89
C GLY A 35 -6.78 -9.77 5.70
N ILE A 36 -6.60 -9.59 7.01
CA ILE A 36 -7.67 -9.13 7.89
C ILE A 36 -7.47 -7.65 8.08
N ALA A 37 -8.52 -6.87 7.86
CA ALA A 37 -8.46 -5.42 7.94
C ALA A 37 -9.46 -4.89 8.96
N ARG A 38 -9.11 -3.74 9.55
CA ARG A 38 -10.03 -2.97 10.37
C ARG A 38 -10.83 -2.03 9.47
N ALA A 39 -12.14 -2.18 9.47
CA ALA A 39 -13.08 -1.34 8.76
C ALA A 39 -13.52 -0.15 9.63
N THR A 40 -13.67 1.01 8.99
CA THR A 40 -14.41 2.15 9.54
C THR A 40 -15.77 2.19 8.86
N LEU A 41 -16.82 2.11 9.68
CA LEU A 41 -18.20 2.11 9.21
C LEU A 41 -18.72 3.54 9.03
N SER A 42 -19.67 3.71 8.12
CA SER A 42 -20.37 4.96 7.90
C SER A 42 -21.24 5.33 9.11
N HIS A 43 -21.29 6.62 9.42
CA HIS A 43 -22.21 7.16 10.42
C HIS A 43 -23.64 7.28 9.87
N LEU A 44 -23.79 7.29 8.55
CA LEU A 44 -25.06 7.48 7.84
C LEU A 44 -25.71 6.14 7.45
N ASN A 45 -24.91 5.15 7.08
CA ASN A 45 -25.33 3.79 6.78
C ASN A 45 -24.38 2.81 7.49
N PRO A 46 -24.74 2.34 8.70
CA PRO A 46 -23.85 1.52 9.53
C PRO A 46 -23.38 0.18 8.90
N GLN A 47 -24.03 -0.30 7.82
CA GLN A 47 -23.59 -1.48 7.06
C GLN A 47 -22.54 -1.16 5.98
N SER A 48 -22.28 0.13 5.71
CA SER A 48 -21.33 0.56 4.68
C SER A 48 -19.95 0.85 5.28
N VAL A 49 -18.91 0.34 4.62
CA VAL A 49 -17.51 0.63 4.96
C VAL A 49 -17.04 1.84 4.17
N ILE A 50 -16.46 2.83 4.86
CA ILE A 50 -15.97 4.07 4.24
C ILE A 50 -14.44 4.16 4.16
N SER A 51 -13.74 3.40 4.99
CA SER A 51 -12.26 3.33 4.99
C SER A 51 -11.81 2.04 5.65
N ILE A 52 -10.62 1.58 5.27
CA ILE A 52 -10.03 0.34 5.77
C ILE A 52 -8.56 0.54 6.10
N ASN A 53 -8.05 -0.21 7.07
CA ASN A 53 -6.63 -0.29 7.37
C ASN A 53 -6.21 -1.76 7.55
N PHE A 54 -5.12 -2.15 6.87
CA PHE A 54 -4.53 -3.49 6.99
C PHE A 54 -3.34 -3.45 7.96
N PRO A 55 -3.41 -4.15 9.11
CA PRO A 55 -2.25 -4.32 9.98
C PRO A 55 -1.16 -5.19 9.34
N TYR A 56 -1.58 -6.17 8.52
CA TYR A 56 -0.69 -7.03 7.75
C TYR A 56 -1.41 -7.53 6.51
N LEU A 57 -0.80 -7.32 5.34
CA LEU A 57 -1.31 -7.80 4.05
C LEU A 57 -0.38 -8.88 3.50
N ASN A 58 -0.96 -10.00 3.09
CA ASN A 58 -0.26 -11.05 2.37
C ASN A 58 -0.43 -10.83 0.87
N PHE A 59 0.66 -10.89 0.12
CA PHE A 59 0.64 -10.78 -1.34
C PHE A 59 1.46 -11.94 -1.92
N MET A 60 0.78 -12.87 -2.60
CA MET A 60 1.35 -14.09 -3.19
C MET A 60 2.22 -14.91 -2.24
N GLN A 61 1.86 -14.96 -0.95
CA GLN A 61 2.60 -15.67 0.09
C GLN A 61 1.65 -16.17 1.20
N ASN A 62 2.16 -17.02 2.10
CA ASN A 62 1.45 -17.49 3.29
C ASN A 62 0.10 -18.19 3.02
N PHE A 63 0.00 -18.95 1.92
CA PHE A 63 -1.24 -19.61 1.50
C PHE A 63 -1.83 -20.57 2.56
N GLY A 64 -1.01 -21.15 3.44
CA GLY A 64 -1.50 -21.92 4.59
C GLY A 64 -2.34 -21.08 5.55
N SER A 65 -1.95 -19.82 5.80
CA SER A 65 -2.74 -18.90 6.61
C SER A 65 -4.07 -18.53 5.96
N PHE A 66 -4.10 -18.39 4.63
CA PHE A 66 -5.37 -18.19 3.92
C PHE A 66 -6.30 -19.39 4.05
N ALA A 67 -5.78 -20.63 3.95
CA ALA A 67 -6.58 -21.83 4.15
C ALA A 67 -7.22 -21.85 5.55
N VAL A 68 -6.46 -21.46 6.58
CA VAL A 68 -6.98 -21.28 7.94
C VAL A 68 -8.08 -20.22 7.98
N PHE A 69 -7.84 -19.02 7.45
CA PHE A 69 -8.81 -17.93 7.50
C PHE A 69 -10.08 -18.25 6.72
N ALA A 70 -9.98 -18.80 5.52
CA ALA A 70 -11.15 -19.20 4.73
C ALA A 70 -11.97 -20.30 5.42
N THR A 71 -11.30 -21.29 6.04
CA THR A 71 -11.95 -22.35 6.82
C THR A 71 -12.61 -21.79 8.08
N ALA A 72 -11.91 -20.90 8.79
CA ALA A 72 -12.43 -20.20 9.96
C ALA A 72 -13.61 -19.27 9.60
N ALA A 73 -13.63 -18.70 8.39
CA ALA A 73 -14.77 -17.93 7.88
C ALA A 73 -15.89 -18.81 7.29
N LYS A 74 -15.73 -20.14 7.32
CA LYS A 74 -16.67 -21.13 6.74
C LYS A 74 -16.96 -20.87 5.27
N ILE A 75 -15.99 -20.36 4.52
CA ILE A 75 -16.12 -20.10 3.08
C ILE A 75 -16.00 -21.42 2.33
N GLN A 76 -17.11 -21.90 1.77
CA GLN A 76 -17.13 -23.17 1.04
C GLN A 76 -16.62 -23.02 -0.40
N ASN A 77 -17.03 -21.95 -1.10
CA ASN A 77 -16.74 -21.74 -2.51
C ASN A 77 -16.24 -20.31 -2.78
N PHE A 78 -15.25 -20.18 -3.67
CA PHE A 78 -14.69 -18.90 -4.14
C PHE A 78 -15.22 -18.53 -5.53
N ASN A 79 -16.53 -18.49 -5.68
CA ASN A 79 -17.18 -18.28 -6.98
C ASN A 79 -16.91 -16.87 -7.57
N GLY A 80 -16.55 -15.90 -6.72
CA GLY A 80 -16.17 -14.54 -7.12
C GLY A 80 -14.65 -14.31 -7.17
N ASN A 81 -14.24 -13.21 -7.79
CA ASN A 81 -12.84 -12.76 -7.77
C ASN A 81 -12.44 -12.15 -6.42
N GLU A 82 -13.38 -11.54 -5.72
CA GLU A 82 -13.17 -10.83 -4.46
C GLU A 82 -13.92 -11.54 -3.33
N VAL A 83 -13.29 -11.63 -2.17
CA VAL A 83 -13.85 -12.16 -0.93
C VAL A 83 -13.80 -11.04 0.09
N VAL A 84 -14.96 -10.69 0.64
CA VAL A 84 -15.11 -9.76 1.76
C VAL A 84 -16.05 -10.41 2.74
N VAL A 85 -15.54 -10.79 3.90
CA VAL A 85 -16.32 -11.50 4.93
C VAL A 85 -16.07 -10.86 6.27
N ASP A 86 -17.14 -10.52 6.97
CA ASP A 86 -17.09 -10.01 8.34
C ASP A 86 -16.59 -11.10 9.31
N ILE A 87 -15.78 -10.70 10.27
CA ILE A 87 -15.18 -11.62 11.25
C ILE A 87 -16.02 -11.61 12.54
N ASP A 88 -16.40 -12.81 12.98
CA ASP A 88 -17.08 -13.06 14.25
C ASP A 88 -16.14 -13.67 15.30
N ALA A 89 -16.59 -13.76 16.55
CA ALA A 89 -15.75 -14.30 17.64
C ALA A 89 -15.39 -15.76 17.36
N ALA A 90 -16.31 -16.50 16.75
CA ALA A 90 -16.12 -17.90 16.44
C ALA A 90 -15.05 -18.12 15.35
N PHE A 91 -14.85 -17.17 14.42
CA PHE A 91 -13.75 -17.17 13.46
C PHE A 91 -12.40 -17.14 14.19
N VAL A 92 -12.26 -16.25 15.18
CA VAL A 92 -11.00 -16.08 15.91
C VAL A 92 -10.62 -17.38 16.61
N PHE A 93 -11.55 -17.99 17.33
CA PHE A 93 -11.29 -19.26 18.01
C PHE A 93 -11.03 -20.43 17.05
N ARG A 94 -11.76 -20.51 15.92
CA ARG A 94 -11.46 -21.51 14.87
C ARG A 94 -10.04 -21.34 14.32
N ALA A 95 -9.62 -20.10 14.05
CA ALA A 95 -8.30 -19.81 13.54
C ALA A 95 -7.21 -20.22 14.55
N LEU A 96 -7.41 -19.96 15.85
CA LEU A 96 -6.50 -20.41 16.90
C LEU A 96 -6.35 -21.93 16.94
N CYS A 97 -7.46 -22.68 16.90
CA CYS A 97 -7.42 -24.14 16.89
C CYS A 97 -6.74 -24.72 15.63
N LEU A 98 -6.85 -24.03 14.48
CA LEU A 98 -6.18 -24.44 13.25
C LEU A 98 -4.68 -24.08 13.22
N PHE A 99 -4.28 -23.01 13.91
CA PHE A 99 -2.87 -22.62 14.09
C PHE A 99 -2.19 -23.24 15.32
N TYR A 100 -2.92 -24.06 16.08
CA TYR A 100 -2.48 -24.64 17.35
C TYR A 100 -1.03 -25.14 17.38
N PRO A 101 -0.50 -25.96 16.44
CA PRO A 101 0.85 -26.50 16.55
C PRO A 101 1.93 -25.41 16.49
N PHE A 102 1.69 -24.32 15.76
CA PHE A 102 2.63 -23.20 15.67
C PHE A 102 2.56 -22.33 16.92
N ILE A 103 1.34 -22.09 17.43
CA ILE A 103 1.14 -21.30 18.65
C ILE A 103 1.76 -22.02 19.85
N GLU A 104 1.48 -23.31 20.01
CA GLU A 104 2.01 -24.13 21.10
C GLU A 104 3.54 -24.11 21.10
N LYS A 105 4.17 -24.27 19.94
CA LYS A 105 5.63 -24.22 19.79
C LYS A 105 6.23 -22.87 20.20
N GLU A 106 5.61 -21.76 19.80
CA GLU A 106 6.09 -20.43 20.18
C GLU A 106 5.88 -20.15 21.67
N LEU A 107 4.74 -20.56 22.24
CA LEU A 107 4.45 -20.41 23.67
C LEU A 107 5.34 -21.30 24.56
N LEU A 108 5.74 -22.50 24.11
CA LEU A 108 6.73 -23.34 24.80
C LEU A 108 8.09 -22.66 24.94
N SER A 109 8.44 -21.80 23.98
CA SER A 109 9.71 -21.07 23.97
C SER A 109 9.64 -19.70 24.66
N TYR A 110 8.46 -19.30 25.14
CA TYR A 110 8.24 -18.03 25.81
C TYR A 110 8.40 -18.18 27.32
N GLU A 111 9.31 -17.41 27.92
CA GLU A 111 9.50 -17.38 29.38
C GLU A 111 8.38 -16.54 30.02
N ASP A 112 7.49 -17.19 30.77
CA ASP A 112 6.47 -16.49 31.57
C ASP A 112 7.13 -15.84 32.80
N GLU A 113 7.11 -14.50 32.87
CA GLU A 113 7.57 -13.74 34.05
C GLU A 113 6.54 -13.74 35.21
N GLN A 114 5.37 -14.38 35.06
CA GLN A 114 4.27 -14.31 36.03
C GLN A 114 4.14 -15.56 36.92
N GLU A 115 3.89 -15.36 38.23
CA GLU A 115 3.47 -16.43 39.15
C GLU A 115 2.03 -16.88 38.83
N GLY A 116 1.83 -18.13 38.38
CA GLY A 116 0.49 -18.68 38.10
C GLY A 116 0.45 -19.80 37.07
N GLU A 117 -0.75 -20.10 36.55
CA GLU A 117 -0.96 -20.99 35.40
C GLU A 117 -0.25 -20.42 34.16
N SER A 118 0.54 -21.23 33.46
CA SER A 118 1.33 -20.76 32.33
C SER A 118 0.44 -20.34 31.15
N THR A 119 0.89 -19.37 30.37
CA THR A 119 0.25 -18.89 29.14
C THR A 119 -0.08 -20.05 28.20
N LEU A 120 0.81 -21.05 28.11
CA LEU A 120 0.58 -22.26 27.33
C LEU A 120 -0.60 -23.09 27.85
N GLN A 121 -0.69 -23.31 29.17
CA GLN A 121 -1.80 -24.06 29.77
C GLN A 121 -3.14 -23.37 29.52
N ARG A 122 -3.17 -22.04 29.64
CA ARG A 122 -4.35 -21.23 29.31
C ARG A 122 -4.75 -21.36 27.84
N PHE A 123 -3.79 -21.33 26.91
CA PHE A 123 -4.05 -21.50 25.48
C PHE A 123 -4.64 -22.89 25.18
N ARG A 124 -4.07 -23.95 25.76
CA ARG A 124 -4.60 -25.31 25.65
C ARG A 124 -6.03 -25.40 26.18
N SER A 125 -6.27 -24.88 27.38
CA SER A 125 -7.61 -24.84 27.98
C SER A 125 -8.62 -24.10 27.11
N LEU A 126 -8.23 -22.97 26.50
CA LEU A 126 -9.09 -22.22 25.59
C LEU A 126 -9.47 -23.04 24.35
N CYS A 127 -8.51 -23.71 23.70
CA CYS A 127 -8.77 -24.57 22.54
C CYS A 127 -9.64 -25.78 22.89
N ASP A 128 -9.43 -26.38 24.06
CA ASP A 128 -10.24 -27.49 24.56
C ASP A 128 -11.68 -27.06 24.84
N LYS A 129 -11.87 -25.92 25.54
CA LYS A 129 -13.19 -25.33 25.77
C LYS A 129 -13.90 -25.02 24.46
N PHE A 130 -13.22 -24.39 23.51
CA PHE A 130 -13.82 -24.08 22.21
C PHE A 130 -14.23 -25.35 21.43
N SER A 131 -13.46 -26.41 21.54
CA SER A 131 -13.74 -27.68 20.84
C SER A 131 -14.89 -28.46 21.47
N THR A 132 -15.06 -28.36 22.79
CA THR A 132 -16.02 -29.16 23.57
C THR A 132 -17.31 -28.43 23.89
N ASP A 133 -17.21 -27.18 24.36
CA ASP A 133 -18.34 -26.30 24.69
C ASP A 133 -17.95 -24.82 24.49
N PRO A 134 -18.11 -24.27 23.27
CA PRO A 134 -17.80 -22.86 22.98
C PRO A 134 -18.48 -21.84 23.89
N TYR A 135 -19.62 -22.18 24.52
CA TYR A 135 -20.35 -21.28 25.41
C TYR A 135 -19.75 -21.18 26.80
N SER A 136 -18.86 -22.11 27.15
CA SER A 136 -18.12 -22.08 28.41
C SER A 136 -17.03 -21.01 28.44
N ILE A 137 -16.66 -20.44 27.29
CA ILE A 137 -15.63 -19.41 27.15
C ILE A 137 -16.13 -18.11 27.75
N LYS A 138 -15.42 -17.64 28.79
CA LYS A 138 -15.66 -16.36 29.46
C LYS A 138 -14.58 -15.35 29.08
N THR A 139 -14.82 -14.07 29.34
CA THR A 139 -13.82 -13.00 29.12
C THR A 139 -12.49 -13.29 29.82
N ALA A 140 -12.53 -13.91 31.01
CA ALA A 140 -11.32 -14.32 31.74
C ALA A 140 -10.50 -15.41 31.02
N ASP A 141 -11.11 -16.19 30.13
CA ASP A 141 -10.43 -17.23 29.35
C ASP A 141 -9.67 -16.65 28.14
N VAL A 142 -9.96 -15.39 27.77
CA VAL A 142 -9.40 -14.70 26.58
C VAL A 142 -8.26 -13.74 26.96
N LEU A 143 -7.70 -13.86 28.16
CA LEU A 143 -6.67 -12.96 28.71
C LEU A 143 -5.27 -13.16 28.07
N PHE A 144 -5.17 -13.12 26.74
CA PHE A 144 -3.95 -12.84 25.99
C PHE A 144 -3.90 -11.35 25.69
N THR A 145 -3.79 -10.53 26.73
CA THR A 145 -3.73 -9.06 26.58
C THR A 145 -2.30 -8.52 26.70
N ASP A 146 -1.32 -9.40 26.92
CA ASP A 146 0.08 -9.00 26.94
C ASP A 146 0.60 -8.82 25.51
N SER A 147 0.91 -7.56 25.16
CA SER A 147 1.51 -7.22 23.88
C SER A 147 2.86 -7.89 23.64
N LYS A 148 3.59 -8.30 24.69
CA LYS A 148 4.87 -9.00 24.56
C LYS A 148 4.70 -10.37 23.91
N ILE A 149 3.70 -11.16 24.32
CA ILE A 149 3.39 -12.47 23.73
C ILE A 149 3.04 -12.31 22.25
N HIS A 150 2.24 -11.31 21.92
CA HIS A 150 1.83 -11.06 20.53
C HIS A 150 3.01 -10.68 19.65
N GLN A 151 3.93 -9.86 20.18
CA GLN A 151 5.18 -9.51 19.50
C GLN A 151 6.10 -10.71 19.32
N HIS A 152 6.23 -11.56 20.35
CA HIS A 152 7.02 -12.79 20.31
C HIS A 152 6.53 -13.71 19.18
N ILE A 153 5.24 -14.05 19.18
CA ILE A 153 4.61 -14.84 18.10
C ILE A 153 4.78 -14.14 16.75
N GLY A 154 4.54 -12.82 16.72
CA GLY A 154 4.61 -12.00 15.52
C GLY A 154 5.98 -11.86 14.88
N SER A 155 7.05 -12.14 15.62
CA SER A 155 8.41 -12.17 15.09
C SER A 155 8.60 -13.25 14.02
N ARG A 156 7.84 -14.36 14.12
CA ARG A 156 7.87 -15.49 13.18
C ARG A 156 6.57 -15.67 12.41
N HIS A 157 5.43 -15.32 13.02
CA HIS A 157 4.10 -15.63 12.49
C HIS A 157 3.17 -14.41 12.54
N LYS A 158 3.35 -13.48 11.58
CA LYS A 158 2.54 -12.25 11.49
C LYS A 158 1.03 -12.49 11.38
N ASN A 159 0.60 -13.48 10.60
CA ASN A 159 -0.83 -13.83 10.50
C ASN A 159 -1.41 -14.34 11.83
N ILE A 160 -0.61 -15.08 12.62
CA ILE A 160 -1.04 -15.54 13.94
C ILE A 160 -1.08 -14.35 14.92
N GLN A 161 -0.11 -13.44 14.86
CA GLN A 161 -0.15 -12.19 15.63
C GLN A 161 -1.44 -11.41 15.37
N VAL A 162 -1.90 -11.30 14.11
CA VAL A 162 -3.18 -10.65 13.81
C VAL A 162 -4.36 -11.33 14.52
N VAL A 163 -4.40 -12.66 14.54
CA VAL A 163 -5.46 -13.41 15.27
C VAL A 163 -5.40 -13.14 16.78
N PHE A 164 -4.20 -13.07 17.36
CA PHE A 164 -4.01 -12.72 18.77
C PHE A 164 -4.44 -11.28 19.06
N GLU A 165 -4.14 -10.32 18.19
CA GLU A 165 -4.63 -8.94 18.34
C GLU A 165 -6.16 -8.87 18.27
N LEU A 166 -6.81 -9.70 17.45
CA LEU A 166 -8.29 -9.79 17.43
C LEU A 166 -8.88 -10.27 18.75
N LEU A 167 -8.17 -11.09 19.54
CA LEU A 167 -8.66 -11.51 20.87
C LEU A 167 -8.82 -10.33 21.83
N ARG A 168 -7.97 -9.30 21.72
CA ARG A 168 -8.12 -8.06 22.52
C ARG A 168 -9.41 -7.31 22.17
N HIS A 169 -9.90 -7.52 20.96
CA HIS A 169 -11.11 -6.93 20.43
C HIS A 169 -12.29 -7.91 20.42
N ILE A 170 -12.20 -9.03 21.14
CA ILE A 170 -13.24 -10.07 21.06
C ILE A 170 -14.63 -9.53 21.42
N SER A 171 -14.72 -8.59 22.38
CA SER A 171 -15.98 -7.90 22.74
C SER A 171 -16.55 -7.04 21.61
N ASP A 172 -15.69 -6.44 20.79
CA ASP A 172 -16.09 -5.70 19.57
C ASP A 172 -16.51 -6.65 18.43
N ILE A 173 -16.20 -7.93 18.55
CA ILE A 173 -16.36 -8.98 17.53
C ILE A 173 -17.49 -9.98 17.91
N TYR A 174 -18.00 -9.92 19.14
CA TYR A 174 -19.11 -10.74 19.61
C TYR A 174 -20.42 -10.36 18.91
N THR A 175 -21.22 -11.36 18.58
CA THR A 175 -22.57 -11.19 18.04
C THR A 175 -23.52 -10.69 19.14
N GLY A 176 -24.20 -9.57 18.91
CA GLY A 176 -25.13 -8.91 19.83
C GLY A 176 -25.96 -7.83 19.11
N GLU A 177 -26.88 -7.17 19.82
CA GLU A 177 -27.93 -6.29 19.23
C GLU A 177 -27.43 -5.09 18.39
N ASN A 178 -26.11 -4.82 18.36
CA ASN A 178 -25.46 -3.87 17.46
C ASN A 178 -24.46 -4.60 16.56
N GLU A 179 -24.96 -5.32 15.54
CA GLU A 179 -24.21 -6.15 14.58
C GLU A 179 -23.32 -5.32 13.64
N PHE A 180 -22.32 -4.61 14.18
CA PHE A 180 -21.39 -3.80 13.41
C PHE A 180 -19.99 -4.42 13.42
N TYR A 181 -19.65 -5.10 12.32
CA TYR A 181 -18.36 -5.77 12.18
C TYR A 181 -17.26 -4.78 11.84
N LYS A 182 -16.34 -4.58 12.81
CA LYS A 182 -15.16 -3.71 12.65
C LYS A 182 -14.00 -4.40 11.93
N PHE A 183 -14.05 -5.71 11.73
CA PHE A 183 -12.97 -6.49 11.14
C PHE A 183 -13.49 -7.38 10.02
N GLN A 184 -12.78 -7.36 8.88
CA GLN A 184 -13.15 -8.08 7.68
C GLN A 184 -11.96 -8.90 7.15
N LEU A 185 -12.20 -10.15 6.80
CA LEU A 185 -11.31 -10.93 5.95
C LEU A 185 -11.51 -10.46 4.50
N ILE A 186 -10.44 -10.00 3.88
CA ILE A 186 -10.44 -9.51 2.50
C ILE A 186 -9.46 -10.35 1.69
N ALA A 187 -9.87 -10.81 0.52
CA ALA A 187 -8.98 -11.47 -0.44
C ALA A 187 -9.41 -11.21 -1.88
N TYR A 188 -8.46 -11.32 -2.82
CA TYR A 188 -8.77 -11.41 -4.24
C TYR A 188 -7.83 -12.38 -4.95
N PHE A 189 -8.30 -12.97 -6.04
CA PHE A 189 -7.61 -14.07 -6.72
C PHE A 189 -6.88 -13.63 -7.98
N ASP A 190 -7.56 -12.88 -8.85
CA ASP A 190 -7.02 -12.37 -10.11
C ASP A 190 -6.96 -10.84 -10.08
N ASP A 191 -6.01 -10.25 -10.81
CA ASP A 191 -5.88 -8.80 -10.92
C ASP A 191 -6.84 -8.20 -11.95
N LEU A 192 -8.13 -8.33 -11.64
CA LEU A 192 -9.23 -7.74 -12.41
C LEU A 192 -9.52 -6.31 -11.95
N PRO A 193 -10.29 -5.51 -12.72
CA PRO A 193 -10.82 -4.24 -12.24
C PRO A 193 -11.51 -4.42 -10.90
N THR A 194 -11.18 -3.55 -9.95
CA THR A 194 -11.66 -3.65 -8.59
C THR A 194 -13.15 -3.37 -8.51
N GLN A 195 -13.88 -4.16 -7.71
CA GLN A 195 -15.32 -4.03 -7.52
C GLN A 195 -15.69 -3.50 -6.12
N SER A 196 -14.79 -3.59 -5.15
CA SER A 196 -15.01 -3.15 -3.77
C SER A 196 -13.97 -2.16 -3.27
N LEU A 197 -14.36 -1.31 -2.32
CA LEU A 197 -13.44 -0.43 -1.59
C LEU A 197 -12.35 -1.25 -0.87
N GLN A 198 -12.71 -2.42 -0.35
CA GLN A 198 -11.85 -3.39 0.31
C GLN A 198 -10.64 -3.77 -0.55
N VAL A 199 -10.91 -4.27 -1.76
CA VAL A 199 -9.85 -4.71 -2.67
C VAL A 199 -9.07 -3.50 -3.22
N ALA A 200 -9.70 -2.34 -3.35
CA ALA A 200 -9.00 -1.11 -3.74
C ALA A 200 -7.93 -0.74 -2.71
N TYR A 201 -8.28 -0.76 -1.42
CA TYR A 201 -7.32 -0.54 -0.33
C TYR A 201 -6.24 -1.63 -0.30
N ALA A 202 -6.57 -2.90 -0.54
CA ALA A 202 -5.59 -3.98 -0.58
C ALA A 202 -4.55 -3.76 -1.70
N LYS A 203 -4.98 -3.36 -2.90
CA LYS A 203 -4.07 -3.06 -4.02
C LYS A 203 -3.19 -1.84 -3.75
N LEU A 204 -3.76 -0.75 -3.21
CA LEU A 204 -3.00 0.44 -2.84
C LEU A 204 -1.98 0.13 -1.72
N HIS A 205 -2.35 -0.71 -0.76
CA HIS A 205 -1.45 -1.17 0.30
C HIS A 205 -0.31 -2.01 -0.26
N ALA A 206 -0.59 -2.92 -1.19
CA ALA A 206 0.43 -3.72 -1.86
C ALA A 206 1.46 -2.84 -2.61
N LEU A 207 1.03 -1.76 -3.26
CA LEU A 207 1.94 -0.79 -3.87
C LEU A 207 2.78 -0.06 -2.82
N SER A 208 2.13 0.51 -1.80
CA SER A 208 2.82 1.33 -0.80
C SER A 208 3.76 0.57 0.12
N ALA A 209 3.48 -0.70 0.38
CA ALA A 209 4.35 -1.61 1.11
C ALA A 209 5.44 -2.26 0.23
N GLY A 210 5.47 -1.97 -1.09
CA GLY A 210 6.45 -2.56 -2.01
C GLY A 210 6.23 -4.05 -2.32
N LEU A 211 5.05 -4.59 -2.01
CA LEU A 211 4.67 -5.97 -2.29
C LEU A 211 4.34 -6.19 -3.77
N ALA A 212 3.90 -5.13 -4.46
CA ALA A 212 3.61 -5.11 -5.88
C ALA A 212 4.38 -3.96 -6.57
N PRO A 213 4.95 -4.19 -7.77
CA PRO A 213 5.57 -3.12 -8.54
C PRO A 213 4.57 -2.02 -8.95
N LEU A 214 5.06 -0.79 -9.10
CA LEU A 214 4.29 0.29 -9.72
C LEU A 214 3.78 -0.12 -11.11
N ARG A 215 2.55 0.27 -11.45
CA ARG A 215 1.82 -0.09 -12.68
C ARG A 215 1.50 -1.58 -12.86
N SER A 216 1.77 -2.44 -11.88
CA SER A 216 1.53 -3.88 -12.02
C SER A 216 0.13 -4.35 -11.59
N LEU A 217 -0.68 -3.45 -11.04
CA LEU A 217 -2.01 -3.75 -10.52
C LEU A 217 -3.07 -2.97 -11.29
N ASN A 218 -4.19 -3.63 -11.62
CA ASN A 218 -5.34 -2.99 -12.23
C ASN A 218 -6.07 -2.11 -11.21
N LEU A 219 -6.04 -0.78 -11.42
CA LEU A 219 -6.71 0.21 -10.57
C LEU A 219 -7.83 0.95 -11.32
N ASP A 220 -8.33 0.39 -12.42
CA ASP A 220 -9.39 1.00 -13.21
C ASP A 220 -10.66 1.16 -12.37
N GLY A 221 -11.30 2.33 -12.47
CA GLY A 221 -12.52 2.64 -11.72
C GLY A 221 -12.33 2.95 -10.23
N ILE A 222 -11.10 2.91 -9.69
CA ILE A 222 -10.86 3.05 -8.24
C ILE A 222 -11.45 4.33 -7.62
N PHE A 223 -11.46 5.44 -8.36
CA PHE A 223 -12.05 6.70 -7.90
C PHE A 223 -13.55 6.62 -7.63
N GLY A 224 -14.27 5.73 -8.31
CA GLY A 224 -15.70 5.48 -8.09
C GLY A 224 -15.98 4.72 -6.79
N LEU A 225 -15.02 3.93 -6.33
CA LEU A 225 -15.14 3.09 -5.13
C LEU A 225 -14.83 3.85 -3.83
N LEU A 226 -13.92 4.82 -3.90
CA LEU A 226 -13.47 5.58 -2.73
C LEU A 226 -14.38 6.80 -2.48
N PRO A 227 -15.09 6.89 -1.34
CA PRO A 227 -15.92 8.05 -1.01
C PRO A 227 -15.04 9.28 -0.74
N ASN A 228 -15.56 10.48 -1.01
CA ASN A 228 -14.88 11.72 -0.62
C ASN A 228 -15.15 12.00 0.86
N LEU A 229 -14.11 11.96 1.70
CA LEU A 229 -14.24 12.04 3.16
C LEU A 229 -13.44 13.23 3.70
N ALA A 230 -13.90 13.79 4.81
CA ALA A 230 -13.09 14.66 5.64
C ALA A 230 -12.23 13.81 6.58
N TRP A 231 -10.96 14.17 6.73
CA TRP A 231 -10.00 13.42 7.54
C TRP A 231 -9.51 14.29 8.70
N SER A 232 -9.57 13.75 9.91
CA SER A 232 -9.00 14.33 11.12
C SER A 232 -8.06 13.32 11.75
N GLY A 233 -6.76 13.55 11.64
CA GLY A 233 -5.72 12.54 11.82
C GLY A 233 -6.02 11.30 10.97
N ASN A 234 -6.11 10.14 11.62
CA ASN A 234 -6.43 8.86 10.98
C ASN A 234 -7.94 8.55 10.94
N LYS A 235 -8.81 9.48 11.38
CA LYS A 235 -10.25 9.25 11.46
C LYS A 235 -10.97 9.91 10.26
N PRO A 236 -11.66 9.12 9.42
CA PRO A 236 -12.50 9.65 8.37
C PRO A 236 -13.89 10.03 8.88
N TYR A 237 -14.48 11.04 8.24
CA TYR A 237 -15.85 11.50 8.44
C TYR A 237 -16.53 11.73 7.10
N GLU A 238 -17.78 11.28 6.99
CA GLU A 238 -18.62 11.65 5.87
C GLU A 238 -18.99 13.13 5.97
N LEU A 239 -18.90 13.85 4.85
CA LEU A 239 -19.20 15.28 4.82
C LEU A 239 -20.64 15.58 5.25
N GLN A 240 -21.59 14.71 4.90
CA GLN A 240 -22.99 14.91 5.27
C GLN A 240 -23.21 14.73 6.78
N TYR A 241 -22.57 13.72 7.40
CA TYR A 241 -22.59 13.55 8.85
C TYR A 241 -22.07 14.81 9.57
N LEU A 242 -20.96 15.39 9.09
CA LEU A 242 -20.42 16.63 9.67
C LEU A 242 -21.38 17.80 9.52
N ARG A 243 -22.08 17.95 8.38
CA ARG A 243 -23.07 19.01 8.17
C ARG A 243 -24.28 18.85 9.10
N ASP A 244 -24.79 17.62 9.23
CA ASP A 244 -25.98 17.34 10.03
C ASP A 244 -25.74 17.59 11.53
N ASN A 245 -24.49 17.42 11.99
CA ASN A 245 -24.10 17.54 13.40
C ASN A 245 -23.24 18.78 13.71
N GLU A 246 -23.02 19.67 12.73
CA GLU A 246 -22.04 20.77 12.83
C GLU A 246 -22.31 21.67 14.04
N VAL A 247 -23.57 22.06 14.25
CA VAL A 247 -23.97 22.97 15.33
C VAL A 247 -23.73 22.32 16.69
N SER A 248 -24.21 21.09 16.90
CA SER A 248 -24.05 20.36 18.16
C SER A 248 -22.57 20.16 18.50
N LEU A 249 -21.80 19.63 17.54
CA LEU A 249 -20.36 19.39 17.71
C LEU A 249 -19.60 20.68 18.04
N LYS A 250 -19.97 21.82 17.44
CA LYS A 250 -19.32 23.11 17.74
C LYS A 250 -19.72 23.67 19.11
N MET A 251 -20.99 23.52 19.50
CA MET A 251 -21.47 23.95 20.81
C MET A 251 -20.84 23.14 21.95
N GLU A 252 -20.56 21.87 21.72
CA GLU A 252 -19.91 20.95 22.66
C GLU A 252 -18.37 21.07 22.65
N GLY A 253 -17.80 21.76 21.67
CA GLY A 253 -16.34 21.86 21.49
C GLY A 253 -15.70 20.58 20.92
N GLU A 254 -16.49 19.69 20.34
CA GLU A 254 -16.09 18.39 19.79
C GLU A 254 -15.96 18.38 18.26
N PHE A 255 -16.14 19.52 17.58
CA PHE A 255 -15.98 19.60 16.13
C PHE A 255 -14.56 19.19 15.72
N PRO A 256 -14.38 18.18 14.84
CA PRO A 256 -13.07 17.62 14.57
C PRO A 256 -12.17 18.60 13.81
N CYS A 257 -10.87 18.58 14.10
CA CYS A 257 -9.87 19.32 13.34
C CYS A 257 -9.67 18.64 11.98
N ILE A 258 -10.30 19.17 10.93
CA ILE A 258 -10.20 18.59 9.58
C ILE A 258 -8.88 18.99 8.93
N ASP A 259 -8.01 18.01 8.68
CA ASP A 259 -6.70 18.19 8.05
C ASP A 259 -6.79 18.28 6.53
N PHE A 260 -7.69 17.51 5.92
CA PHE A 260 -7.95 17.49 4.47
C PHE A 260 -9.27 16.83 4.11
N ILE A 261 -9.75 17.06 2.89
CA ILE A 261 -10.91 16.39 2.29
C ILE A 261 -10.46 15.76 0.97
N ASP A 262 -10.47 14.44 0.88
CA ASP A 262 -10.09 13.70 -0.32
C ASP A 262 -10.64 12.27 -0.29
N LYS A 263 -10.63 11.61 -1.45
CA LYS A 263 -10.92 10.18 -1.63
C LYS A 263 -9.79 9.27 -1.17
N PHE A 264 -8.55 9.76 -1.19
CA PHE A 264 -7.37 8.97 -0.82
C PHE A 264 -6.84 9.41 0.55
N PRO A 265 -6.55 8.48 1.47
CA PRO A 265 -5.74 8.81 2.63
C PRO A 265 -4.29 9.11 2.23
N ARG A 266 -3.52 9.67 3.18
CA ARG A 266 -2.07 9.88 3.04
C ARG A 266 -1.32 8.57 3.27
N TYR A 267 -0.12 8.45 2.69
CA TYR A 267 0.74 7.26 2.79
C TYR A 267 1.00 6.84 4.25
N LEU A 268 1.42 7.80 5.09
CA LEU A 268 1.75 7.56 6.50
C LEU A 268 0.53 7.27 7.40
N MET A 269 -0.69 7.39 6.87
CA MET A 269 -1.91 6.96 7.57
C MET A 269 -2.15 5.45 7.43
N GLN A 270 -1.49 4.80 6.47
CA GLN A 270 -1.78 3.42 6.06
C GLN A 270 -0.58 2.49 6.18
N VAL A 271 0.63 2.98 5.91
CA VAL A 271 1.86 2.18 5.95
C VAL A 271 3.01 2.96 6.60
N LEU A 272 3.93 2.22 7.20
CA LEU A 272 5.25 2.73 7.50
C LEU A 272 6.19 2.46 6.31
N PRO A 273 7.17 3.34 6.04
CA PRO A 273 8.18 3.07 5.04
C PRO A 273 8.92 1.76 5.33
N GLN A 274 9.23 1.00 4.28
CA GLN A 274 9.84 -0.33 4.38
C GLN A 274 11.35 -0.31 4.67
N ALA A 275 11.96 0.86 4.77
CA ALA A 275 13.38 1.04 5.09
C ALA A 275 13.58 2.27 5.97
N ASP A 276 14.49 2.16 6.95
CA ASP A 276 14.76 3.20 7.96
C ASP A 276 15.30 4.51 7.36
N ASN A 277 15.95 4.43 6.20
CA ASN A 277 16.54 5.57 5.52
C ASN A 277 15.57 6.27 4.53
N ILE A 278 14.27 6.02 4.64
CA ILE A 278 13.24 6.76 3.90
C ILE A 278 12.76 7.95 4.75
N ARG A 279 12.82 9.15 4.17
CA ARG A 279 12.43 10.39 4.85
C ARG A 279 11.29 11.09 4.14
N ILE A 280 10.21 11.36 4.87
CA ILE A 280 9.05 12.13 4.41
C ILE A 280 8.86 13.28 5.39
N LEU A 281 9.20 14.50 4.97
CA LEU A 281 9.17 15.67 5.86
C LEU A 281 7.77 16.29 6.02
N ASP A 282 6.85 15.98 5.09
CA ASP A 282 5.44 16.36 5.18
C ASP A 282 4.55 15.24 4.62
N GLY A 283 3.83 14.54 5.50
CA GLY A 283 2.94 13.44 5.14
C GLY A 283 1.77 13.85 4.24
N ALA A 284 1.39 15.13 4.18
CA ALA A 284 0.34 15.62 3.29
C ALA A 284 0.72 15.55 1.81
N LYS A 285 2.01 15.43 1.50
CA LYS A 285 2.55 15.45 0.14
C LYS A 285 2.68 14.06 -0.49
N THR A 286 2.20 13.01 0.18
CA THR A 286 2.37 11.63 -0.30
C THR A 286 1.05 10.88 -0.14
N ARG A 287 0.42 10.53 -1.26
CA ARG A 287 -0.83 9.76 -1.25
C ARG A 287 -0.58 8.29 -0.97
N PHE A 288 -1.56 7.65 -0.33
CA PHE A 288 -1.64 6.20 -0.26
C PHE A 288 -1.69 5.58 -1.67
N GLY A 289 -0.95 4.50 -1.87
CA GLY A 289 -0.68 3.91 -3.19
C GLY A 289 0.60 4.39 -3.86
N ALA A 290 1.33 5.36 -3.29
CA ALA A 290 2.69 5.71 -3.71
C ALA A 290 3.71 4.67 -3.24
N PHE A 291 4.80 4.46 -3.97
CA PHE A 291 5.95 3.63 -3.55
C PHE A 291 7.22 4.45 -3.42
N LEU A 292 7.97 4.28 -2.33
CA LEU A 292 9.18 5.04 -2.04
C LEU A 292 10.34 4.08 -1.78
N GLY A 293 11.32 3.98 -2.67
CA GLY A 293 12.47 3.08 -2.51
C GLY A 293 13.41 3.47 -1.37
N ALA A 294 14.26 2.54 -0.93
CA ALA A 294 15.25 2.80 0.11
C ALA A 294 16.15 4.01 -0.25
N GLY A 295 16.46 4.86 0.74
CA GLY A 295 17.22 6.10 0.55
C GLY A 295 16.42 7.28 -0.05
N TYR A 296 15.11 7.11 -0.29
CA TYR A 296 14.25 8.19 -0.76
C TYR A 296 14.11 9.31 0.28
N THR A 297 14.24 10.56 -0.15
CA THR A 297 14.02 11.74 0.69
C THR A 297 13.05 12.69 0.00
N GLN A 298 11.99 13.08 0.70
CA GLN A 298 11.01 14.04 0.23
C GLN A 298 11.04 15.33 1.05
N MET A 299 11.44 16.41 0.39
CA MET A 299 11.47 17.75 0.98
C MET A 299 10.08 18.40 0.97
N PRO A 300 9.69 19.20 1.98
CA PRO A 300 8.29 19.59 2.16
C PRO A 300 7.83 20.74 1.25
N GLY A 301 8.77 21.51 0.68
CA GLY A 301 8.48 22.77 0.00
C GLY A 301 7.46 22.65 -1.13
N ALA A 302 7.85 22.02 -2.23
CA ALA A 302 7.00 21.90 -3.43
C ALA A 302 6.87 20.44 -3.92
N SER A 303 7.20 19.47 -3.07
CA SER A 303 7.13 18.06 -3.46
C SER A 303 5.71 17.51 -3.44
N TYR A 304 5.49 16.48 -4.24
CA TYR A 304 4.29 15.66 -4.20
C TYR A 304 4.54 14.29 -4.81
N VAL A 305 3.91 13.24 -4.27
CA VAL A 305 3.86 11.90 -4.88
C VAL A 305 2.43 11.39 -4.86
N ASN A 306 1.93 11.01 -6.03
CA ASN A 306 0.56 10.53 -6.19
C ASN A 306 0.48 9.00 -6.06
N PHE A 307 -0.73 8.44 -6.06
CA PHE A 307 -0.91 6.98 -6.08
C PHE A 307 -0.38 6.36 -7.39
N ASN A 308 0.03 5.09 -7.31
CA ASN A 308 0.65 4.33 -8.40
C ASN A 308 1.86 5.04 -9.00
N SER A 309 2.59 5.80 -8.19
CA SER A 309 3.78 6.53 -8.62
C SER A 309 4.85 6.56 -7.53
N GLY A 310 6.06 6.94 -7.89
CA GLY A 310 7.14 7.14 -6.94
C GLY A 310 8.52 6.80 -7.48
N ALA A 311 9.46 6.55 -6.57
CA ALA A 311 10.86 6.30 -6.89
C ALA A 311 11.24 4.86 -6.52
N LEU A 312 11.99 4.18 -7.39
CA LEU A 312 12.38 2.78 -7.21
C LEU A 312 13.57 2.58 -6.26
N GLY A 313 14.25 3.65 -5.86
CA GLY A 313 15.42 3.61 -4.97
C GLY A 313 15.71 5.01 -4.42
N ALA A 314 16.99 5.26 -4.10
CA ALA A 314 17.43 6.55 -3.58
C ALA A 314 17.09 7.68 -4.57
N CYS A 315 16.43 8.72 -4.06
CA CYS A 315 16.01 9.87 -4.86
C CYS A 315 15.81 11.06 -3.91
N MET A 316 16.36 12.21 -4.30
CA MET A 316 16.02 13.49 -3.68
C MET A 316 14.80 14.05 -4.41
N ASN A 317 13.67 14.16 -3.71
CA ASN A 317 12.44 14.68 -4.28
C ASN A 317 12.00 15.98 -3.64
N GLU A 318 12.14 17.07 -4.39
CA GLU A 318 11.67 18.40 -4.07
C GLU A 318 10.57 18.88 -5.04
N GLY A 319 10.12 18.01 -5.94
CA GLY A 319 9.14 18.30 -7.00
C GLY A 319 7.96 17.33 -7.04
N ARG A 320 7.18 17.39 -8.13
CA ARG A 320 5.88 16.70 -8.24
C ARG A 320 5.97 15.47 -9.14
N ILE A 321 5.71 14.31 -8.56
CA ILE A 321 5.59 13.01 -9.21
C ILE A 321 4.09 12.73 -9.42
N SER A 322 3.62 12.86 -10.66
CA SER A 322 2.21 12.60 -11.01
C SER A 322 1.86 11.11 -10.95
N SER A 323 0.55 10.78 -10.92
CA SER A 323 0.10 9.37 -10.90
C SER A 323 0.64 8.60 -12.11
N SER A 324 0.97 7.33 -11.88
CA SER A 324 1.63 6.44 -12.83
C SER A 324 3.06 6.82 -13.20
N VAL A 325 3.67 7.87 -12.66
CA VAL A 325 5.09 8.17 -12.92
C VAL A 325 6.01 7.24 -12.13
N ILE A 326 7.04 6.70 -12.80
CA ILE A 326 8.09 5.91 -12.16
C ILE A 326 9.40 6.67 -12.30
N VAL A 327 10.14 6.79 -11.21
CA VAL A 327 11.46 7.43 -11.15
C VAL A 327 12.53 6.40 -10.78
N GLY A 328 13.58 6.32 -11.59
CA GLY A 328 14.73 5.46 -11.34
C GLY A 328 15.59 5.94 -10.18
N GLU A 329 16.34 5.01 -9.61
CA GLU A 329 17.31 5.27 -8.55
C GLU A 329 18.38 6.28 -8.99
N GLY A 330 18.86 7.09 -8.04
CA GLY A 330 19.91 8.08 -8.27
C GLY A 330 19.41 9.39 -8.85
N THR A 331 18.12 9.48 -9.18
CA THR A 331 17.53 10.68 -9.80
C THR A 331 17.25 11.75 -8.76
N ASP A 332 17.59 12.99 -9.11
CA ASP A 332 17.34 14.21 -8.33
C ASP A 332 16.24 15.04 -9.00
N ILE A 333 15.18 15.32 -8.25
CA ILE A 333 14.03 16.11 -8.66
C ILE A 333 14.07 17.43 -7.89
N GLY A 334 14.61 18.46 -8.51
CA GLY A 334 14.82 19.77 -7.91
C GLY A 334 13.52 20.50 -7.55
N GLY A 335 13.66 21.48 -6.67
CA GLY A 335 12.56 22.24 -6.07
C GLY A 335 11.50 22.69 -7.08
N GLY A 336 10.28 22.19 -6.93
CA GLY A 336 9.13 22.60 -7.74
C GLY A 336 9.11 22.06 -9.18
N ALA A 337 10.04 21.19 -9.56
CA ALA A 337 10.00 20.48 -10.84
C ALA A 337 8.69 19.67 -10.98
N SER A 338 8.22 19.48 -12.21
CA SER A 338 7.01 18.70 -12.51
C SER A 338 7.31 17.56 -13.45
N ILE A 339 6.94 16.35 -13.06
CA ILE A 339 6.86 15.22 -13.99
C ILE A 339 5.38 14.98 -14.27
N LEU A 340 4.99 15.17 -15.53
CA LEU A 340 3.58 15.08 -15.93
C LEU A 340 3.10 13.62 -15.87
N GLY A 341 1.81 13.46 -15.57
CA GLY A 341 1.13 12.16 -15.64
C GLY A 341 0.30 12.05 -16.91
N VAL A 342 -0.36 10.91 -17.07
CA VAL A 342 -1.36 10.69 -18.13
C VAL A 342 -2.50 11.72 -18.01
N LEU A 343 -3.02 11.90 -16.79
CA LEU A 343 -4.18 12.78 -16.50
C LEU A 343 -3.86 14.27 -16.62
N SER A 344 -2.63 14.69 -16.31
CA SER A 344 -2.24 16.11 -16.24
C SER A 344 -1.48 16.60 -17.48
N GLY A 345 -0.98 15.70 -18.33
CA GLY A 345 -0.12 16.04 -19.47
C GLY A 345 -0.69 15.75 -20.86
N GLY A 346 -1.87 15.13 -20.96
CA GLY A 346 -2.43 14.72 -22.26
C GLY A 346 -1.65 13.57 -22.95
N ASN A 347 -0.75 12.92 -22.22
CA ASN A 347 0.03 11.79 -22.72
C ASN A 347 -0.84 10.53 -22.72
N THR A 348 -0.75 9.72 -23.78
CA THR A 348 -1.43 8.42 -23.85
C THR A 348 -0.68 7.33 -23.09
N THR A 349 0.62 7.51 -22.88
CA THR A 349 1.49 6.58 -22.14
C THR A 349 2.04 7.24 -20.86
N PRO A 350 2.12 6.49 -19.74
CA PRO A 350 2.72 7.00 -18.51
C PRO A 350 4.20 7.35 -18.66
N ILE A 351 4.62 8.49 -18.08
CA ILE A 351 6.02 8.94 -18.09
C ILE A 351 6.88 8.10 -17.14
N SER A 352 8.04 7.66 -17.61
CA SER A 352 9.10 7.10 -16.78
C SER A 352 10.35 7.97 -16.84
N ILE A 353 11.00 8.17 -15.70
CA ILE A 353 12.31 8.83 -15.58
C ILE A 353 13.32 7.75 -15.22
N GLY A 354 14.39 7.63 -16.01
CA GLY A 354 15.45 6.66 -15.79
C GLY A 354 16.26 6.90 -14.52
N LYS A 355 17.37 6.17 -14.40
CA LYS A 355 18.33 6.29 -13.31
C LYS A 355 19.20 7.51 -13.47
N ASN A 356 19.70 8.03 -12.34
CA ASN A 356 20.70 9.11 -12.30
C ASN A 356 20.32 10.31 -13.16
N CYS A 357 19.05 10.71 -13.21
CA CYS A 357 18.63 11.92 -13.91
C CYS A 357 18.71 13.15 -12.99
N LEU A 358 18.75 14.35 -13.58
CA LEU A 358 18.64 15.61 -12.85
C LEU A 358 17.54 16.48 -13.47
N LEU A 359 16.46 16.67 -12.74
CA LEU A 359 15.38 17.59 -13.12
C LEU A 359 15.57 18.89 -12.35
N GLY A 360 16.04 19.93 -13.03
CA GLY A 360 16.33 21.21 -12.40
C GLY A 360 15.09 21.86 -11.77
N ALA A 361 15.31 22.74 -10.80
CA ALA A 361 14.25 23.44 -10.10
C ALA A 361 13.26 24.10 -11.08
N ASN A 362 11.96 23.97 -10.81
CA ASN A 362 10.86 24.47 -11.65
C ASN A 362 10.89 24.01 -13.12
N SER A 363 11.61 22.93 -13.46
CA SER A 363 11.51 22.30 -14.78
C SER A 363 10.15 21.59 -14.97
N VAL A 364 9.78 21.34 -16.22
CA VAL A 364 8.59 20.56 -16.56
C VAL A 364 8.96 19.47 -17.56
N THR A 365 8.77 18.21 -17.15
CA THR A 365 9.08 17.02 -17.95
C THR A 365 7.79 16.32 -18.36
N GLY A 366 7.46 16.44 -19.64
CA GLY A 366 6.27 15.89 -20.30
C GLY A 366 6.55 14.73 -21.24
N ILE A 367 7.77 14.19 -21.26
CA ILE A 367 8.18 12.98 -22.00
C ILE A 367 8.90 12.00 -21.06
N SER A 368 9.01 10.74 -21.43
CA SER A 368 9.88 9.81 -20.69
C SER A 368 11.35 10.16 -20.93
N LEU A 369 12.18 9.95 -19.91
CA LEU A 369 13.63 10.12 -19.99
C LEU A 369 14.29 8.76 -19.73
N GLY A 370 15.29 8.42 -20.53
CA GLY A 370 16.20 7.31 -20.22
C GLY A 370 17.16 7.68 -19.09
N ASP A 371 18.19 6.88 -18.90
CA ASP A 371 19.16 7.09 -17.83
C ASP A 371 20.05 8.32 -18.09
N SER A 372 20.53 8.97 -17.03
CA SER A 372 21.52 10.05 -17.08
C SER A 372 21.10 11.30 -17.87
N CYS A 373 19.80 11.57 -17.94
CA CYS A 373 19.27 12.78 -18.57
C CYS A 373 19.29 13.99 -17.63
N ILE A 374 19.40 15.19 -18.22
CA ILE A 374 19.36 16.46 -17.49
C ILE A 374 18.31 17.37 -18.12
N VAL A 375 17.46 17.98 -17.29
CA VAL A 375 16.59 19.08 -17.69
C VAL A 375 16.98 20.30 -16.87
N ASP A 376 17.49 21.36 -17.50
CA ASP A 376 17.91 22.56 -16.77
C ASP A 376 16.75 23.21 -16.01
N ALA A 377 17.08 23.94 -14.94
CA ALA A 377 16.09 24.67 -14.15
C ALA A 377 15.23 25.59 -15.04
N GLY A 378 13.92 25.61 -14.79
CA GLY A 378 12.94 26.34 -15.58
C GLY A 378 12.71 25.82 -17.01
N THR A 379 13.42 24.77 -17.44
CA THR A 379 13.25 24.22 -18.80
C THR A 379 12.01 23.33 -18.87
N THR A 380 11.24 23.50 -19.95
CA THR A 380 10.03 22.71 -20.21
C THR A 380 10.21 21.85 -21.46
N ILE A 381 10.12 20.54 -21.32
CA ILE A 381 10.17 19.56 -22.42
C ILE A 381 8.85 18.79 -22.48
N LEU A 382 8.03 19.07 -23.48
CA LEU A 382 6.75 18.42 -23.74
C LEU A 382 6.83 17.61 -25.04
N ALA A 383 5.90 16.69 -25.26
CA ALA A 383 5.85 15.87 -26.48
C ALA A 383 5.85 16.71 -27.79
N GLY A 384 5.23 17.89 -27.76
CA GLY A 384 5.14 18.83 -28.89
C GLY A 384 6.26 19.87 -28.99
N SER A 385 7.12 19.97 -27.96
CA SER A 385 8.25 20.93 -27.94
C SER A 385 9.14 20.71 -29.16
N VAL A 386 9.61 21.80 -29.78
CA VAL A 386 10.63 21.74 -30.83
C VAL A 386 11.99 21.91 -30.17
N VAL A 387 12.88 20.95 -30.39
CA VAL A 387 14.21 20.88 -29.80
C VAL A 387 15.22 20.93 -30.93
N LYS A 388 16.17 21.85 -30.86
CA LYS A 388 17.30 21.91 -31.78
C LYS A 388 18.45 21.05 -31.27
N ILE A 389 19.02 20.22 -32.13
CA ILE A 389 20.22 19.42 -31.85
C ILE A 389 21.20 19.65 -32.99
N ASP A 390 22.41 20.09 -32.65
CA ASP A 390 23.47 20.27 -33.63
C ASP A 390 23.98 18.91 -34.13
N SER A 391 24.43 18.82 -35.39
CA SER A 391 24.76 17.55 -36.04
C SER A 391 25.81 16.73 -35.29
N GLU A 392 26.81 17.38 -34.69
CA GLU A 392 27.83 16.70 -33.87
C GLU A 392 27.24 16.08 -32.60
N GLU A 393 26.32 16.79 -31.95
CA GLU A 393 25.64 16.29 -30.74
C GLU A 393 24.63 15.18 -31.08
N ALA A 394 23.97 15.26 -32.24
CA ALA A 394 23.09 14.22 -32.72
C ALA A 394 23.84 12.89 -32.94
N LEU A 395 25.07 12.95 -33.46
CA LEU A 395 25.94 11.77 -33.60
C LEU A 395 26.30 11.17 -32.23
N LYS A 396 26.71 12.00 -31.26
CA LYS A 396 27.01 11.54 -29.89
C LYS A 396 25.79 10.94 -29.17
N ILE A 397 24.60 11.48 -29.40
CA ILE A 397 23.35 10.93 -28.85
C ILE A 397 23.04 9.57 -29.52
N LYS A 398 23.26 9.44 -30.84
CA LYS A 398 23.08 8.19 -31.58
C LYS A 398 24.00 7.07 -31.06
N GLU A 399 25.24 7.39 -30.70
CA GLU A 399 26.21 6.41 -30.17
C GLU A 399 25.71 5.66 -28.94
N VAL A 400 24.90 6.30 -28.09
CA VAL A 400 24.33 5.69 -26.88
C VAL A 400 22.85 5.36 -26.99
N ASN A 401 22.23 5.63 -28.15
CA ASN A 401 20.82 5.37 -28.42
C ASN A 401 20.66 4.82 -29.85
N ALA A 402 20.71 3.49 -29.98
CA ALA A 402 20.69 2.81 -31.29
C ALA A 402 19.47 3.18 -32.15
N ASP A 403 18.31 3.42 -31.54
CA ASP A 403 17.06 3.72 -32.24
C ASP A 403 16.84 5.21 -32.54
N PHE A 404 17.74 6.09 -32.11
CA PHE A 404 17.60 7.53 -32.36
C PHE A 404 17.80 7.86 -33.85
N GLU A 405 16.86 8.53 -34.50
CA GLU A 405 17.00 8.89 -35.93
C GLU A 405 17.44 10.35 -36.09
N ILE A 406 18.56 10.58 -36.79
CA ILE A 406 19.08 11.93 -37.02
C ILE A 406 18.23 12.64 -38.08
N GLN A 407 17.70 13.81 -37.74
CA GLN A 407 16.92 14.65 -38.64
C GLN A 407 17.84 15.60 -39.40
N SER A 408 17.69 15.66 -40.73
CA SER A 408 18.54 16.49 -41.59
C SER A 408 18.40 18.00 -41.32
N ASN A 409 17.26 18.43 -40.78
CA ASN A 409 17.00 19.83 -40.41
C ASN A 409 17.47 20.19 -38.98
N GLY A 410 17.99 19.23 -38.20
CA GLY A 410 18.43 19.43 -36.82
C GLY A 410 17.32 19.76 -35.82
N LEU A 411 16.04 19.58 -36.21
CA LEU A 411 14.87 19.89 -35.38
C LEU A 411 14.11 18.62 -35.03
N TYR A 412 13.81 18.45 -33.76
CA TYR A 412 13.18 17.27 -33.20
C TYR A 412 11.94 17.68 -32.41
N LYS A 413 10.91 16.84 -32.43
CA LYS A 413 9.81 16.95 -31.47
C LYS A 413 10.17 16.23 -30.18
N GLY A 414 9.68 16.71 -29.04
CA GLY A 414 9.98 16.09 -27.75
C GLY A 414 9.65 14.59 -27.69
N HIS A 415 8.56 14.14 -28.32
CA HIS A 415 8.24 12.71 -28.37
C HIS A 415 9.30 11.86 -29.10
N MET A 416 10.04 12.44 -30.06
CA MET A 416 11.13 11.76 -30.76
C MET A 416 12.36 11.56 -29.88
N LEU A 417 12.42 12.29 -28.76
CA LEU A 417 13.51 12.24 -27.78
C LEU A 417 13.11 11.47 -26.51
N SER A 418 11.89 10.93 -26.47
CA SER A 418 11.36 10.22 -25.32
C SER A 418 12.07 8.90 -25.10
N GLY A 419 12.53 8.65 -23.88
CA GLY A 419 13.21 7.42 -23.48
C GLY A 419 14.70 7.35 -23.87
N LEU A 420 15.23 8.38 -24.55
CA LEU A 420 16.65 8.43 -24.87
C LEU A 420 17.49 8.59 -23.60
N ASN A 421 18.66 7.95 -23.58
CA ASN A 421 19.63 8.03 -22.51
C ASN A 421 20.59 9.20 -22.74
N GLY A 422 21.02 9.83 -21.65
CA GLY A 422 22.15 10.73 -21.66
C GLY A 422 21.92 12.04 -22.41
N VAL A 423 20.68 12.54 -22.45
CA VAL A 423 20.31 13.78 -23.14
C VAL A 423 20.19 14.94 -22.13
N HIS A 424 20.81 16.08 -22.45
CA HIS A 424 20.73 17.32 -21.67
C HIS A 424 19.87 18.35 -22.41
N PHE A 425 18.71 18.69 -21.85
CA PHE A 425 17.81 19.74 -22.33
C PHE A 425 18.10 21.09 -21.67
N ARG A 426 18.25 22.14 -22.49
CA ARG A 426 18.54 23.51 -22.04
C ARG A 426 17.79 24.55 -22.87
N PHE A 427 17.29 25.59 -22.21
CA PHE A 427 16.84 26.78 -22.91
C PHE A 427 17.97 27.81 -23.04
N MET A 428 18.27 28.23 -24.26
CA MET A 428 19.30 29.24 -24.54
C MET A 428 18.73 30.65 -24.38
N THR A 429 19.42 31.52 -23.65
CA THR A 429 18.94 32.89 -23.38
C THR A 429 19.37 33.90 -24.44
N GLN A 430 20.57 33.75 -25.01
CA GLN A 430 21.09 34.65 -26.05
C GLN A 430 20.45 34.41 -27.42
N ASN A 431 20.04 33.17 -27.71
CA ASN A 431 19.28 32.79 -28.89
C ASN A 431 18.10 31.91 -28.44
N PRO A 432 16.92 32.50 -28.14
CA PRO A 432 15.79 31.82 -27.51
C PRO A 432 15.33 30.57 -28.24
N CYS A 433 15.87 29.43 -27.85
CA CYS A 433 15.52 28.13 -28.37
C CYS A 433 15.80 27.04 -27.34
N LEU A 434 14.98 26.00 -27.38
CA LEU A 434 15.21 24.78 -26.62
C LEU A 434 16.20 23.92 -27.41
N ILE A 435 17.32 23.59 -26.78
CA ILE A 435 18.35 22.72 -27.35
C ILE A 435 18.45 21.42 -26.59
N ALA A 436 18.98 20.39 -27.24
CA ALA A 436 19.45 19.18 -26.58
C ALA A 436 20.84 18.79 -27.09
N PHE A 437 21.65 18.22 -26.20
CA PHE A 437 23.01 17.77 -26.47
C PHE A 437 23.38 16.57 -25.57
N ARG A 438 24.49 15.90 -25.85
CA ARG A 438 24.93 14.74 -25.05
C ARG A 438 25.37 15.18 -23.66
N SER A 439 24.75 14.62 -22.62
CA SER A 439 25.14 14.83 -21.23
C SER A 439 26.53 14.24 -20.95
N ALA A 440 27.52 15.08 -20.67
CA ALA A 440 28.86 14.64 -20.26
C ALA A 440 29.00 14.45 -18.73
N ARG A 441 27.92 14.66 -17.95
CA ARG A 441 27.97 14.67 -16.49
C ARG A 441 27.60 13.32 -15.90
N ALA A 442 28.44 12.81 -15.01
CA ALA A 442 28.03 11.80 -14.03
C ALA A 442 27.18 12.50 -12.97
N ILE A 443 25.93 12.07 -12.81
CA ILE A 443 25.04 12.57 -11.76
C ILE A 443 25.26 11.67 -10.54
N SER A 444 25.80 12.26 -9.48
CA SER A 444 26.01 11.59 -8.20
C SER A 444 25.17 12.27 -7.13
N LEU A 445 24.34 11.50 -6.44
CA LEU A 445 23.68 11.95 -5.22
C LEU A 445 24.73 12.23 -4.13
N ASN A 446 24.42 13.17 -3.24
CA ASN A 446 25.28 13.44 -2.08
C ASN A 446 25.28 12.22 -1.14
N LYS A 447 26.45 11.59 -0.97
CA LYS A 447 26.64 10.38 -0.15
C LYS A 447 26.37 10.57 1.34
N ASP A 448 26.39 11.81 1.83
CA ASP A 448 26.10 12.08 3.24
C ASP A 448 24.58 12.23 3.49
N LEU A 449 23.77 12.33 2.42
CA LEU A 449 22.32 12.54 2.49
C LEU A 449 21.48 11.29 2.15
N HIS A 450 22.09 10.24 1.60
CA HIS A 450 21.48 9.01 1.10
C HIS A 450 22.36 7.82 1.44
#